data_AF-A0A350JMU0-F1
#
_entry.id   AF-A0A350JMU0-F1
#
_cell.length_a   1.000
_cell.length_b   1.000
_cell.length_c   1.000
_cell.angle_alpha   90.00
_cell.angle_beta   90.00
_cell.angle_gamma   90.00
#
_symmetry.space_group_name_H-M   'P 1'
#
loop_
_entity.id
_entity.type
_entity.pdbx_description
1 polymer ?
#
loop_
_entity_poly.entity_id
_entity_poly.type
_entity_poly.pdbx_seq_one_letter_code
_entity_poly.pdbx_strand_id
1 'polypeptide(L)'
;MEAAKVEKMLDYISSDSYDDWIRVGMGLKSEFGSNGLPLWDSWSQSSKKYDSSEIARKWDSFRSGGIGIGTILYIARESGFTWSRSNEFTNRPKRSESIDSAPEREVPHKSASQAWETCNKSDNHVSSHPYKPKLRGAYGAGRIQGDFWGYHDDYLLVPCFGIDTGILVGVETINRKGKKLFLGRKNGCLILGNDLQQRSRWRVYEGWATAATGIQEGFVETAVIAFGGKSRQIEIAKRVHKKYGSQLRIELEQDL
;
A
#
# COMPACT_ATOMS: atom_id res chain seq x y z
N MET A 1 -20.78 2.55 -4.37
CA MET A 1 -21.10 1.32 -5.12
C MET A 1 -22.55 0.94 -4.79
N GLU A 2 -23.31 0.35 -5.70
CA GLU A 2 -24.69 -0.09 -5.37
C GLU A 2 -24.65 -1.31 -4.43
N ALA A 3 -25.56 -1.36 -3.45
CA ALA A 3 -25.63 -2.44 -2.46
C ALA A 3 -25.70 -3.85 -3.09
N ALA A 4 -26.49 -4.01 -4.15
CA ALA A 4 -26.62 -5.27 -4.90
C ALA A 4 -25.30 -5.78 -5.53
N LYS A 5 -24.35 -4.89 -5.82
CA LYS A 5 -23.02 -5.28 -6.34
C LYS A 5 -22.11 -5.78 -5.21
N VAL A 6 -22.31 -5.29 -4.00
CA VAL A 6 -21.55 -5.70 -2.81
C VAL A 6 -22.07 -7.03 -2.28
N GLU A 7 -23.39 -7.25 -2.28
CA GLU A 7 -24.01 -8.54 -1.96
C GLU A 7 -23.42 -9.67 -2.81
N LYS A 8 -23.33 -9.48 -4.14
CA LYS A 8 -22.69 -10.45 -5.04
C LYS A 8 -21.21 -10.72 -4.73
N MET A 9 -20.50 -9.77 -4.10
CA MET A 9 -19.12 -10.00 -3.65
C MET A 9 -19.11 -10.81 -2.35
N LEU A 10 -20.03 -10.51 -1.44
CA LEU A 10 -20.18 -11.19 -0.15
C LEU A 10 -20.50 -12.69 -0.34
N ASP A 11 -21.23 -13.06 -1.39
CA ASP A 11 -21.50 -14.47 -1.75
C ASP A 11 -20.22 -15.30 -1.96
N TYR A 12 -19.11 -14.67 -2.33
CA TYR A 12 -17.83 -15.33 -2.57
C TYR A 12 -16.93 -15.34 -1.34
N ILE A 13 -17.27 -14.59 -0.28
CA ILE A 13 -16.44 -14.47 0.92
C ILE A 13 -17.05 -15.31 2.03
N SER A 14 -16.27 -16.27 2.57
CA SER A 14 -16.67 -17.00 3.77
C SER A 14 -16.67 -16.09 5.00
N SER A 15 -17.73 -16.17 5.79
CA SER A 15 -17.89 -15.45 7.06
C SER A 15 -17.26 -16.17 8.27
N ASP A 16 -16.62 -17.34 8.07
CA ASP A 16 -16.05 -18.15 9.16
C ASP A 16 -14.70 -17.63 9.70
N SER A 17 -14.02 -16.80 8.91
CA SER A 17 -12.75 -16.15 9.23
C SER A 17 -13.02 -14.87 10.02
N TYR A 18 -12.55 -14.81 11.27
CA TYR A 18 -12.76 -13.64 12.12
C TYR A 18 -12.10 -12.36 11.56
N ASP A 19 -10.93 -12.49 10.91
CA ASP A 19 -10.24 -11.34 10.30
C ASP A 19 -11.04 -10.79 9.13
N ASP A 20 -11.51 -11.66 8.23
CA ASP A 20 -12.32 -11.24 7.08
C ASP A 20 -13.67 -10.70 7.53
N TRP A 21 -14.28 -11.31 8.56
CA TRP A 21 -15.52 -10.85 9.17
C TRP A 21 -15.44 -9.40 9.66
N ILE A 22 -14.36 -9.04 10.36
CA ILE A 22 -14.11 -7.68 10.82
C ILE A 22 -13.83 -6.74 9.64
N ARG A 23 -13.01 -7.16 8.66
CA ARG A 23 -12.62 -6.34 7.50
C ARG A 23 -13.80 -6.04 6.58
N VAL A 24 -14.69 -7.01 6.38
CA VAL A 24 -15.95 -6.83 5.66
C VAL A 24 -16.86 -5.85 6.41
N GLY A 25 -17.02 -6.00 7.72
CA GLY A 25 -17.81 -5.09 8.55
C GLY A 25 -17.32 -3.63 8.46
N MET A 26 -16.01 -3.41 8.59
CA MET A 26 -15.41 -2.08 8.43
C MET A 26 -15.59 -1.51 7.01
N GLY A 27 -15.43 -2.36 5.98
CA GLY A 27 -15.62 -1.96 4.58
C GLY A 27 -17.06 -1.54 4.28
N LEU A 28 -18.05 -2.28 4.78
CA LEU A 28 -19.47 -1.97 4.65
C LEU A 28 -19.84 -0.69 5.39
N LYS A 29 -19.36 -0.52 6.63
CA LYS A 29 -19.60 0.70 7.42
C LYS A 29 -18.98 1.94 6.76
N SER A 30 -17.81 1.80 6.14
CA SER A 30 -17.15 2.89 5.42
C SER A 30 -17.91 3.30 4.14
N GLU A 31 -18.51 2.36 3.43
CA GLU A 31 -19.19 2.62 2.15
C GLU A 31 -20.65 3.07 2.36
N PHE A 32 -21.35 2.46 3.31
CA PHE A 32 -22.81 2.61 3.47
C PHE A 32 -23.23 3.24 4.79
N GLY A 33 -22.30 3.57 5.69
CA GLY A 33 -22.63 4.07 7.02
C GLY A 33 -23.54 3.09 7.77
N SER A 34 -24.58 3.59 8.46
CA SER A 34 -25.57 2.75 9.16
C SER A 34 -26.32 1.77 8.25
N ASN A 35 -26.44 2.08 6.95
CA ASN A 35 -27.14 1.23 5.98
C ASN A 35 -26.35 -0.04 5.63
N GLY A 36 -25.09 -0.15 6.05
CA GLY A 36 -24.28 -1.36 5.88
C GLY A 36 -24.53 -2.45 6.92
N LEU A 37 -25.17 -2.12 8.06
CA LEU A 37 -25.40 -3.08 9.15
C LEU A 37 -26.29 -4.26 8.72
N PRO A 38 -27.44 -4.05 8.04
CA PRO A 38 -28.27 -5.16 7.59
C PRO A 38 -27.55 -6.09 6.60
N LEU A 39 -26.70 -5.54 5.74
CA LEU A 39 -25.89 -6.31 4.79
C LEU A 39 -24.86 -7.19 5.50
N TRP A 40 -24.19 -6.61 6.51
CA TRP A 40 -23.19 -7.34 7.29
C TRP A 40 -23.83 -8.42 8.16
N ASP A 41 -24.98 -8.14 8.77
CA ASP A 41 -25.75 -9.12 9.55
C ASP A 41 -26.21 -10.30 8.69
N SER A 42 -26.87 -10.01 7.56
CA SER A 42 -27.34 -11.03 6.62
C SER A 42 -26.21 -11.92 6.12
N TRP A 43 -25.07 -11.34 5.73
CA TRP A 43 -23.89 -12.11 5.33
C TRP A 43 -23.29 -12.91 6.49
N SER A 44 -23.27 -12.38 7.71
CA SER A 44 -22.73 -13.06 8.89
C SER A 44 -23.51 -14.32 9.27
N GLN A 45 -24.82 -14.35 8.98
CA GLN A 45 -25.69 -15.52 9.23
C GLN A 45 -25.28 -16.78 8.44
N SER A 46 -24.45 -16.63 7.41
CA SER A 46 -23.91 -17.78 6.66
C SER A 46 -22.88 -18.60 7.45
N SER A 47 -22.30 -18.06 8.53
CA SER A 47 -21.35 -18.78 9.38
C SER A 47 -22.08 -19.62 10.44
N LYS A 48 -21.56 -20.82 10.70
CA LYS A 48 -21.99 -21.65 11.85
C LYS A 48 -21.65 -21.02 13.20
N LYS A 49 -20.79 -19.99 13.23
CA LYS A 49 -20.36 -19.25 14.43
C LYS A 49 -21.16 -17.97 14.65
N TYR A 50 -22.22 -17.74 13.88
CA TYR A 50 -23.04 -16.54 13.98
C TYR A 50 -23.68 -16.39 15.36
N ASP A 51 -23.56 -15.19 15.92
CA ASP A 51 -24.24 -14.76 17.14
C ASP A 51 -24.82 -13.36 16.92
N SER A 52 -26.16 -13.28 16.88
CA SER A 52 -26.88 -12.02 16.63
C SER A 52 -26.63 -10.98 17.71
N SER A 53 -26.30 -11.39 18.94
CA SER A 53 -25.98 -10.48 20.04
C SER A 53 -24.64 -9.76 19.85
N GLU A 54 -23.73 -10.33 19.05
CA GLU A 54 -22.42 -9.74 18.78
C GLU A 54 -22.44 -8.72 17.64
N ILE A 55 -23.43 -8.79 16.74
CA ILE A 55 -23.48 -8.00 15.51
C ILE A 55 -23.54 -6.50 15.83
N ALA A 56 -24.57 -6.04 16.53
CA ALA A 56 -24.73 -4.62 16.85
C ALA A 56 -23.55 -4.09 17.69
N ARG A 57 -23.11 -4.86 18.69
CA ARG A 57 -22.00 -4.51 19.57
C ARG A 57 -20.68 -4.33 18.80
N LYS A 58 -20.39 -5.22 17.86
CA LYS A 58 -19.16 -5.16 17.05
C LYS A 58 -19.25 -4.07 15.99
N TRP A 59 -20.42 -3.88 15.37
CA TRP A 59 -20.65 -2.81 14.43
C TRP A 59 -20.31 -1.44 15.00
N ASP A 60 -20.75 -1.16 16.23
CA ASP A 60 -20.49 0.11 16.91
C ASP A 60 -19.01 0.31 17.23
N SER A 61 -18.27 -0.77 17.49
CA SER A 61 -16.84 -0.72 17.75
C SER A 61 -15.98 -0.32 16.53
N PHE A 62 -16.52 -0.45 15.31
CA PHE A 62 -15.80 -0.09 14.09
C PHE A 62 -15.63 1.41 13.97
N ARG A 63 -14.36 1.84 13.92
CA ARG A 63 -13.97 3.23 13.65
C ARG A 63 -13.78 3.44 12.16
N SER A 64 -14.20 4.59 11.65
CA SER A 64 -13.96 4.99 10.27
C SER A 64 -12.46 5.28 10.07
N GLY A 65 -11.81 4.54 9.17
CA GLY A 65 -10.43 4.81 8.77
C GLY A 65 -9.69 3.57 8.27
N GLY A 66 -9.11 3.66 7.07
CA GLY A 66 -8.13 2.69 6.55
C GLY A 66 -8.69 1.45 5.84
N ILE A 67 -9.93 1.04 6.10
CA ILE A 67 -10.57 -0.11 5.45
C ILE A 67 -11.88 0.35 4.80
N GLY A 68 -11.96 0.22 3.48
CA GLY A 68 -13.15 0.56 2.68
C GLY A 68 -13.52 -0.55 1.69
N ILE A 69 -14.47 -0.27 0.81
CA ILE A 69 -15.06 -1.25 -0.13
C ILE A 69 -14.03 -2.00 -0.99
N GLY A 70 -12.86 -1.38 -1.25
CA GLY A 70 -11.75 -2.02 -1.97
C GLY A 70 -11.20 -3.27 -1.26
N THR A 71 -11.34 -3.36 0.06
CA THR A 71 -10.94 -4.54 0.84
C THR A 71 -11.89 -5.71 0.60
N ILE A 72 -13.20 -5.44 0.53
CA ILE A 72 -14.21 -6.46 0.22
C ILE A 72 -14.01 -7.01 -1.19
N LEU A 73 -13.77 -6.12 -2.17
CA LEU A 73 -13.47 -6.54 -3.54
C LEU A 73 -12.16 -7.37 -3.62
N TYR A 74 -11.15 -7.03 -2.82
CA TYR A 74 -9.90 -7.79 -2.76
C TYR A 74 -10.15 -9.21 -2.23
N ILE A 75 -10.83 -9.35 -1.09
CA ILE A 75 -11.12 -10.66 -0.48
C ILE A 75 -12.01 -11.51 -1.39
N ALA A 76 -13.02 -10.92 -2.03
CA ALA A 76 -13.87 -11.62 -2.99
C ALA A 76 -13.07 -12.16 -4.18
N ARG A 77 -12.11 -11.38 -4.71
CA ARG A 77 -11.23 -11.81 -5.81
C ARG A 77 -10.30 -12.94 -5.41
N GLU A 78 -9.74 -12.92 -4.19
CA GLU A 78 -8.97 -14.05 -3.66
C GLU A 78 -9.80 -15.34 -3.59
N SER A 79 -11.11 -15.19 -3.39
CA SER A 79 -12.07 -16.30 -3.35
C SER A 79 -12.69 -16.64 -4.72
N GLY A 80 -12.12 -16.13 -5.82
CA GLY A 80 -12.53 -16.47 -7.18
C GLY A 80 -13.60 -15.57 -7.81
N PHE A 81 -13.98 -14.46 -7.17
CA PHE A 81 -14.93 -13.51 -7.75
C PHE A 81 -14.34 -12.86 -9.02
N THR A 82 -15.04 -13.03 -10.14
CA THR A 82 -14.75 -12.32 -11.39
C THR A 82 -15.99 -11.57 -11.85
N TRP A 83 -15.81 -10.32 -12.31
CA TRP A 83 -16.93 -9.56 -12.85
C TRP A 83 -17.17 -10.05 -14.30
N SER A 84 -18.27 -10.75 -14.55
CA SER A 84 -18.66 -11.11 -15.93
C SER A 84 -18.96 -9.83 -16.69
N ARG A 85 -18.12 -9.54 -17.68
CA ARG A 85 -18.02 -8.26 -18.40
C ARG A 85 -19.12 -8.05 -19.45
N SER A 86 -20.33 -8.53 -19.19
CA SER A 86 -21.47 -8.45 -20.10
C SER A 86 -22.59 -7.59 -19.50
N ASN A 87 -22.82 -6.45 -20.15
CA ASN A 87 -23.91 -5.49 -19.97
C ASN A 87 -23.91 -4.68 -18.66
N GLU A 88 -23.11 -3.59 -18.63
CA GLU A 88 -23.48 -2.25 -18.09
C GLU A 88 -22.26 -1.30 -18.02
N PHE A 89 -21.43 -1.28 -19.07
CA PHE A 89 -20.37 -0.27 -19.24
C PHE A 89 -20.50 0.48 -20.58
N THR A 90 -21.73 0.66 -21.07
CA THR A 90 -22.02 1.48 -22.26
C THR A 90 -22.87 2.68 -21.88
N ASN A 91 -22.40 3.47 -20.90
CA ASN A 91 -22.63 4.93 -20.79
C ASN A 91 -22.02 5.53 -19.52
N ARG A 92 -20.80 5.11 -19.16
CA ARG A 92 -19.89 6.09 -18.57
C ARG A 92 -19.17 6.75 -19.73
N PRO A 93 -19.13 8.09 -19.84
CA PRO A 93 -18.12 8.69 -20.70
C PRO A 93 -16.82 8.03 -20.28
N LYS A 94 -16.07 7.47 -21.24
CA LYS A 94 -14.67 7.14 -21.02
C LYS A 94 -14.14 8.38 -20.30
N ARG A 95 -13.80 8.26 -19.01
CA ARG A 95 -12.87 9.20 -18.41
C ARG A 95 -11.69 9.01 -19.32
N SER A 96 -11.57 9.93 -20.27
CA SER A 96 -10.37 10.03 -21.07
C SER A 96 -9.28 9.89 -20.04
N GLU A 97 -8.36 8.99 -20.33
CA GLU A 97 -7.02 9.14 -19.82
C GLU A 97 -6.55 10.50 -20.34
N SER A 98 -7.00 11.58 -19.70
CA SER A 98 -6.27 12.80 -19.66
C SER A 98 -5.05 12.44 -18.82
N ILE A 99 -4.03 11.97 -19.54
CA ILE A 99 -2.63 11.93 -19.12
C ILE A 99 -2.17 13.35 -18.67
N ASP A 100 -3.01 14.37 -18.82
CA ASP A 100 -2.84 15.72 -18.28
C ASP A 100 -3.69 16.02 -17.02
N SER A 101 -3.82 15.07 -16.08
CA SER A 101 -3.96 15.55 -14.69
C SER A 101 -2.58 16.01 -14.27
N ALA A 102 -2.39 17.34 -14.15
CA ALA A 102 -1.16 17.92 -13.61
C ALA A 102 -0.67 17.07 -12.42
N PRO A 103 0.63 16.72 -12.34
CA PRO A 103 1.13 15.78 -11.36
C PRO A 103 0.60 16.16 -9.97
N GLU A 104 0.00 15.19 -9.29
CA GLU A 104 -0.63 15.41 -7.99
C GLU A 104 0.40 16.09 -7.08
N ARG A 105 0.12 17.32 -6.66
CA ARG A 105 1.12 18.20 -6.04
C ARG A 105 1.87 17.47 -4.94
N GLU A 106 3.20 17.52 -5.00
CA GLU A 106 4.06 17.02 -3.93
C GLU A 106 3.92 17.94 -2.73
N VAL A 107 3.43 17.40 -1.62
CA VAL A 107 3.16 18.14 -0.38
C VAL A 107 3.70 17.29 0.77
N PRO A 108 4.41 17.88 1.74
CA PRO A 108 4.93 17.13 2.87
C PRO A 108 3.80 16.59 3.75
N HIS A 109 3.96 15.37 4.25
CA HIS A 109 3.00 14.76 5.16
C HIS A 109 3.47 14.86 6.62
N LYS A 110 2.83 15.73 7.41
CA LYS A 110 3.28 16.11 8.76
C LYS A 110 3.68 14.92 9.65
N SER A 111 2.81 13.92 9.83
CA SER A 111 3.13 12.78 10.71
C SER A 111 4.24 11.88 10.15
N ALA A 112 4.38 11.82 8.82
CA ALA A 112 5.44 11.04 8.18
C ALA A 112 6.78 11.79 8.33
N SER A 113 6.79 13.10 8.13
CA SER A 113 7.95 13.97 8.36
C SER A 113 8.43 13.90 9.79
N GLN A 114 7.53 14.03 10.78
CA GLN A 114 7.90 13.94 12.18
C GLN A 114 8.49 12.57 12.54
N ALA A 115 7.87 11.48 12.10
CA ALA A 115 8.40 10.13 12.33
C ALA A 115 9.76 9.93 11.65
N TRP A 116 9.94 10.47 10.44
CA TRP A 116 11.19 10.40 9.71
C TRP A 116 12.29 11.24 10.35
N GLU A 117 11.99 12.41 10.88
CA GLU A 117 12.96 13.27 11.57
C GLU A 117 13.50 12.62 12.85
N THR A 118 12.63 11.97 13.61
CA THR A 118 12.99 11.38 14.91
C THR A 118 13.56 9.96 14.84
N CYS A 119 13.40 9.25 13.71
CA CYS A 119 13.90 7.89 13.60
C CYS A 119 15.42 7.82 13.53
N ASN A 120 15.98 6.71 14.01
CA ASN A 120 17.39 6.41 13.92
C ASN A 120 17.70 5.78 12.55
N LYS A 121 18.68 6.36 11.83
CA LYS A 121 19.06 6.00 10.46
C LYS A 121 20.43 5.32 10.38
N SER A 122 21.02 4.98 11.53
CA SER A 122 22.29 4.25 11.60
C SER A 122 22.14 2.86 10.99
N ASP A 123 23.08 2.47 10.12
CA ASP A 123 23.12 1.15 9.50
C ASP A 123 23.00 0.01 10.53
N ASN A 124 23.76 0.07 11.64
CA ASN A 124 23.72 -0.95 12.68
C ASN A 124 22.36 -1.03 13.39
N HIS A 125 21.73 0.12 13.62
CA HIS A 125 20.44 0.15 14.30
C HIS A 125 19.30 -0.32 13.39
N VAL A 126 19.32 0.06 12.12
CA VAL A 126 18.29 -0.34 11.15
C VAL A 126 18.43 -1.82 10.79
N SER A 127 19.65 -2.30 10.52
CA SER A 127 19.92 -3.70 10.14
C SER A 127 19.60 -4.71 11.24
N SER A 128 19.63 -4.31 12.52
CA SER A 128 19.23 -5.18 13.64
C SER A 128 17.72 -5.36 13.80
N HIS A 129 16.89 -4.79 12.91
CA HIS A 129 15.45 -4.99 12.93
C HIS A 129 15.06 -6.41 12.45
N PRO A 130 14.11 -7.10 13.12
CA PRO A 130 13.84 -8.53 12.87
C PRO A 130 13.18 -8.86 11.53
N TYR A 131 12.58 -7.89 10.83
CA TYR A 131 11.87 -8.16 9.56
C TYR A 131 12.76 -8.77 8.46
N LYS A 132 14.02 -8.32 8.34
CA LYS A 132 14.96 -8.78 7.30
C LYS A 132 16.39 -8.88 7.85
N PRO A 133 16.68 -9.92 8.65
CA PRO A 133 17.95 -10.04 9.38
C PRO A 133 19.18 -10.27 8.48
N LYS A 134 18.99 -10.49 7.18
CA LYS A 134 20.09 -10.67 6.20
C LYS A 134 20.61 -9.35 5.62
N LEU A 135 19.90 -8.24 5.83
CA LEU A 135 20.34 -6.93 5.37
C LEU A 135 21.37 -6.36 6.36
N ARG A 136 22.47 -5.82 5.83
CA ARG A 136 23.65 -5.38 6.60
C ARG A 136 23.76 -3.87 6.76
N GLY A 137 22.70 -3.12 6.42
CA GLY A 137 22.68 -1.68 6.51
C GLY A 137 21.27 -1.11 6.48
N ALA A 138 21.17 0.22 6.50
CA ALA A 138 19.91 0.94 6.53
C ALA A 138 19.26 1.04 5.16
N TYR A 139 20.05 1.06 4.07
CA TYR A 139 19.55 1.17 2.70
C TYR A 139 18.48 2.27 2.55
N GLY A 140 18.78 3.46 3.03
CA GLY A 140 17.88 4.63 3.00
C GLY A 140 16.67 4.55 3.93
N ALA A 141 16.50 3.49 4.72
CA ALA A 141 15.47 3.39 5.75
C ALA A 141 15.94 3.96 7.10
N GLY A 142 14.99 4.16 8.00
CA GLY A 142 15.21 4.43 9.41
C GLY A 142 14.47 3.43 10.27
N ARG A 143 14.67 3.48 11.58
CA ARG A 143 13.97 2.63 12.56
C ARG A 143 13.53 3.46 13.76
N ILE A 144 12.34 3.16 14.27
CA ILE A 144 11.76 3.83 15.42
C ILE A 144 10.91 2.84 16.23
N GLN A 145 10.96 2.94 17.55
CA GLN A 145 9.96 2.36 18.42
C GLN A 145 8.91 3.41 18.75
N GLY A 146 7.63 3.10 18.56
CA GLY A 146 6.58 4.07 18.79
C GLY A 146 5.20 3.58 18.38
N ASP A 147 4.21 4.45 18.59
CA ASP A 147 2.81 4.17 18.35
C ASP A 147 2.41 4.52 16.91
N PHE A 148 2.17 3.50 16.10
CA PHE A 148 1.61 3.64 14.76
C PHE A 148 0.39 2.75 14.61
N TRP A 149 -0.62 3.24 13.89
CA TRP A 149 -1.82 2.44 13.57
C TRP A 149 -2.58 1.89 14.77
N GLY A 150 -2.45 2.54 15.94
CA GLY A 150 -3.07 2.11 17.20
C GLY A 150 -2.27 1.03 17.96
N TYR A 151 -1.03 0.77 17.58
CA TYR A 151 -0.17 -0.22 18.23
C TYR A 151 1.22 0.35 18.49
N HIS A 152 1.78 0.06 19.66
CA HIS A 152 3.18 0.28 19.95
C HIS A 152 4.00 -0.89 19.42
N ASP A 153 4.95 -0.64 18.53
CA ASP A 153 5.84 -1.66 17.99
C ASP A 153 7.19 -1.02 17.61
N ASP A 154 8.12 -1.87 17.16
CA ASP A 154 9.36 -1.48 16.52
C ASP A 154 9.17 -1.51 15.00
N TYR A 155 9.36 -0.36 14.37
CA TYR A 155 9.06 -0.12 12.97
C TYR A 155 10.32 0.28 12.20
N LEU A 156 10.51 -0.34 11.04
CA LEU A 156 11.27 0.28 9.96
C LEU A 156 10.42 1.35 9.27
N LEU A 157 11.06 2.46 8.93
CA LEU A 157 10.50 3.55 8.15
C LEU A 157 11.23 3.63 6.82
N VAL A 158 10.54 3.40 5.71
CA VAL A 158 11.08 3.59 4.36
C VAL A 158 10.51 4.91 3.81
N PRO A 159 11.34 5.93 3.57
CA PRO A 159 10.87 7.23 3.13
C PRO A 159 10.39 7.18 1.67
N CYS A 160 9.42 8.02 1.35
CA CYS A 160 8.95 8.28 0.01
C CYS A 160 9.16 9.76 -0.29
N PHE A 161 10.17 10.05 -1.11
CA PHE A 161 10.50 11.41 -1.52
C PHE A 161 9.82 11.72 -2.85
N GLY A 162 9.24 12.91 -2.94
CA GLY A 162 8.74 13.46 -4.18
C GLY A 162 9.83 13.43 -5.25
N ILE A 163 9.48 12.94 -6.44
CA ILE A 163 10.45 12.82 -7.53
C ILE A 163 10.88 14.21 -7.96
N ASP A 164 9.96 15.16 -8.08
CA ASP A 164 10.28 16.46 -8.67
C ASP A 164 10.97 17.35 -7.64
N THR A 165 10.39 17.48 -6.45
CA THR A 165 10.82 18.41 -5.39
C THR A 165 11.82 17.82 -4.41
N GLY A 166 11.92 16.49 -4.29
CA GLY A 166 12.76 15.82 -3.29
C GLY A 166 12.22 15.88 -1.86
N ILE A 167 11.05 16.48 -1.62
CA ILE A 167 10.48 16.58 -0.27
C ILE A 167 9.90 15.24 0.17
N LEU A 168 9.90 14.96 1.47
CA LEU A 168 9.27 13.74 1.99
C LEU A 168 7.73 13.84 1.90
N VAL A 169 7.13 13.06 1.00
CA VAL A 169 5.68 13.03 0.76
C VAL A 169 4.97 11.89 1.51
N GLY A 170 5.73 10.92 2.01
CA GLY A 170 5.19 9.80 2.78
C GLY A 170 6.27 8.88 3.35
N VAL A 171 5.86 7.88 4.12
CA VAL A 171 6.71 6.84 4.71
C VAL A 171 5.95 5.51 4.71
N GLU A 172 6.58 4.45 4.22
CA GLU A 172 6.15 3.07 4.48
C GLU A 172 6.66 2.63 5.86
N THR A 173 5.74 2.25 6.74
CA THR A 173 6.05 1.64 8.04
C THR A 173 6.04 0.11 7.89
N ILE A 174 7.07 -0.58 8.35
CA ILE A 174 7.15 -2.04 8.36
C ILE A 174 7.43 -2.50 9.79
N ASN A 175 6.51 -3.24 10.39
CA ASN A 175 6.69 -3.70 11.77
C ASN A 175 7.56 -4.97 11.87
N ARG A 176 7.81 -5.45 13.10
CA ARG A 176 8.60 -6.66 13.35
C ARG A 176 8.12 -7.91 12.61
N LYS A 177 6.80 -8.04 12.40
CA LYS A 177 6.16 -9.16 11.68
C LYS A 177 6.15 -8.97 10.16
N GLY A 178 6.65 -7.85 9.65
CA GLY A 178 6.65 -7.52 8.23
C GLY A 178 5.35 -6.96 7.69
N LYS A 179 4.39 -6.60 8.56
CA LYS A 179 3.18 -5.89 8.14
C LYS A 179 3.57 -4.49 7.69
N LYS A 180 3.23 -4.17 6.43
CA LYS A 180 3.51 -2.88 5.81
C LYS A 180 2.25 -2.02 5.75
N LEU A 181 2.38 -0.77 6.14
CA LEU A 181 1.36 0.26 6.02
C LEU A 181 2.02 1.58 5.60
N PHE A 182 1.24 2.56 5.14
CA PHE A 182 1.81 3.75 4.50
C PHE A 182 1.17 5.04 5.02
N LEU A 183 2.01 5.96 5.49
CA LEU A 183 1.61 7.33 5.86
C LEU A 183 1.89 8.27 4.69
N GLY A 184 0.94 9.16 4.39
CA GLY A 184 1.09 10.15 3.32
C GLY A 184 0.84 9.59 1.92
N ARG A 185 1.51 10.18 0.92
CA ARG A 185 1.26 9.91 -0.50
C ARG A 185 2.33 9.01 -1.10
N LYS A 186 1.89 8.11 -1.98
CA LYS A 186 2.74 7.19 -2.76
C LYS A 186 3.10 7.75 -4.14
N ASN A 187 3.12 9.08 -4.30
CA ASN A 187 3.46 9.76 -5.55
C ASN A 187 4.95 10.13 -5.62
N GLY A 188 5.79 9.38 -4.90
CA GLY A 188 7.24 9.55 -4.85
C GLY A 188 7.94 8.19 -4.83
N CYS A 189 9.23 8.20 -4.57
CA CYS A 189 10.05 7.00 -4.50
C CYS A 189 11.18 7.14 -3.46
N LEU A 190 11.85 6.02 -3.19
CA LEU A 190 13.20 6.01 -2.64
C LEU A 190 14.15 5.55 -3.74
N ILE A 191 15.28 6.24 -3.92
CA ILE A 191 16.33 5.83 -4.83
C ILE A 191 17.52 5.40 -3.98
N LEU A 192 18.05 4.21 -4.24
CA LEU A 192 19.25 3.65 -3.62
C LEU A 192 20.33 3.46 -4.68
N GLY A 193 21.59 3.64 -4.30
CA GLY A 193 22.72 3.50 -5.20
C GLY A 193 23.25 4.85 -5.70
N ASN A 194 24.03 4.82 -6.78
CA ASN A 194 24.63 6.01 -7.37
C ASN A 194 23.72 6.58 -8.46
N ASP A 195 22.95 7.62 -8.12
CA ASP A 195 22.01 8.29 -9.03
C ASP A 195 22.71 9.19 -10.08
N LEU A 196 24.04 9.38 -9.98
CA LEU A 196 24.84 10.04 -11.00
C LEU A 196 25.25 9.10 -12.15
N GLN A 197 25.15 7.78 -11.95
CA GLN A 197 25.43 6.79 -12.99
C GLN A 197 24.19 6.52 -13.85
N GLN A 198 24.16 7.15 -15.02
CA GLN A 198 23.08 6.99 -16.01
C GLN A 198 23.38 5.91 -17.06
N ARG A 199 24.57 5.29 -17.01
CA ARG A 199 25.00 4.24 -17.97
C ARG A 199 24.48 2.85 -17.59
N SER A 200 24.31 2.58 -16.30
CA SER A 200 23.76 1.32 -15.80
C SER A 200 22.23 1.36 -15.79
N ARG A 201 21.62 0.17 -15.84
CA ARG A 201 20.15 0.05 -15.81
C ARG A 201 19.68 0.26 -14.38
N TRP A 202 18.72 1.16 -14.20
CA TRP A 202 18.03 1.33 -12.93
C TRP A 202 16.87 0.35 -12.87
N ARG A 203 16.65 -0.27 -11.72
CA ARG A 203 15.55 -1.22 -11.55
C ARG A 203 14.52 -0.70 -10.56
N VAL A 204 13.25 -0.78 -10.94
CA VAL A 204 12.12 -0.44 -10.09
C VAL A 204 11.66 -1.68 -9.34
N TYR A 205 11.53 -1.54 -8.03
CA TYR A 205 11.06 -2.57 -7.11
C TYR A 205 9.78 -2.10 -6.42
N GLU A 206 8.89 -3.04 -6.14
CA GLU A 206 7.70 -2.79 -5.33
C GLU A 206 8.04 -2.58 -3.85
N GLY A 207 9.04 -3.31 -3.37
CA GLY A 207 9.36 -3.39 -1.95
C GLY A 207 10.81 -3.05 -1.63
N TRP A 208 10.99 -2.27 -0.56
CA TRP A 208 12.30 -1.88 -0.05
C TRP A 208 13.24 -3.06 0.23
N ALA A 209 12.76 -4.11 0.89
CA ALA A 209 13.61 -5.25 1.26
C ALA A 209 14.25 -5.95 0.06
N THR A 210 13.50 -6.08 -1.04
CA THR A 210 14.01 -6.71 -2.27
C THR A 210 15.00 -5.78 -2.98
N ALA A 211 14.69 -4.48 -3.07
CA ALA A 211 15.61 -3.47 -3.59
C ALA A 211 16.93 -3.43 -2.83
N ALA A 212 16.86 -3.39 -1.49
CA ALA A 212 18.02 -3.39 -0.60
C ALA A 212 18.88 -4.66 -0.77
N THR A 213 18.24 -5.83 -0.94
CA THR A 213 18.96 -7.07 -1.25
C THR A 213 19.64 -6.97 -2.62
N GLY A 214 18.97 -6.42 -3.63
CA GLY A 214 19.55 -6.21 -4.96
C GLY A 214 20.81 -5.33 -4.94
N ILE A 215 20.80 -4.26 -4.13
CA ILE A 215 21.97 -3.41 -3.91
C ILE A 215 23.06 -4.16 -3.13
N GLN A 216 22.70 -4.82 -2.03
CA GLN A 216 23.65 -5.54 -1.16
C GLN A 216 24.42 -6.63 -1.90
N GLU A 217 23.72 -7.41 -2.73
CA GLU A 217 24.30 -8.53 -3.46
C GLU A 217 24.88 -8.11 -4.82
N GLY A 218 24.79 -6.81 -5.17
CA GLY A 218 25.33 -6.28 -6.42
C GLY A 218 24.55 -6.68 -7.67
N PHE A 219 23.29 -7.11 -7.55
CA PHE A 219 22.42 -7.42 -8.69
C PHE A 219 22.00 -6.18 -9.47
N VAL A 220 21.98 -5.03 -8.79
CA VAL A 220 21.70 -3.72 -9.38
C VAL A 220 22.60 -2.67 -8.75
N GLU A 221 23.03 -1.69 -9.53
CA GLU A 221 23.79 -0.55 -9.02
C GLU A 221 22.86 0.54 -8.46
N THR A 222 21.69 0.73 -9.10
CA THR A 222 20.69 1.71 -8.69
C THR A 222 19.30 1.09 -8.66
N ALA A 223 18.62 1.24 -7.53
CA ALA A 223 17.29 0.72 -7.29
C ALA A 223 16.31 1.86 -7.00
N VAL A 224 15.13 1.82 -7.62
CA VAL A 224 14.03 2.74 -7.38
C VAL A 224 12.91 1.98 -6.69
N ILE A 225 12.55 2.37 -5.48
CA ILE A 225 11.43 1.79 -4.74
C ILE A 225 10.19 2.62 -5.06
N ALA A 226 9.22 2.01 -5.72
CA ALA A 226 7.94 2.62 -6.05
C ALA A 226 6.82 1.97 -5.24
N PHE A 227 6.21 2.74 -4.35
CA PHE A 227 5.22 2.20 -3.41
C PHE A 227 3.86 2.00 -4.08
N GLY A 228 3.39 0.75 -4.14
CA GLY A 228 2.09 0.38 -4.68
C GLY A 228 2.16 -0.52 -5.92
N GLY A 229 1.00 -0.79 -6.51
CA GLY A 229 0.88 -1.75 -7.61
C GLY A 229 1.49 -1.27 -8.93
N LYS A 230 1.48 -2.16 -9.93
CA LYS A 230 2.14 -2.00 -11.24
C LYS A 230 1.90 -0.66 -11.92
N SER A 231 0.67 -0.13 -11.88
CA SER A 231 0.35 1.17 -12.50
C SER A 231 1.15 2.33 -11.90
N ARG A 232 1.31 2.34 -10.57
CA ARG A 232 2.11 3.35 -9.87
C ARG A 232 3.60 3.17 -10.17
N GLN A 233 4.08 1.94 -10.25
CA GLN A 233 5.48 1.68 -10.62
C GLN A 233 5.81 2.21 -12.02
N ILE A 234 4.92 2.02 -13.00
CA ILE A 234 5.05 2.57 -14.36
C ILE A 234 5.05 4.10 -14.33
N GLU A 235 4.15 4.72 -13.56
CA GLU A 235 4.08 6.19 -13.40
C GLU A 235 5.39 6.75 -12.82
N ILE A 236 5.89 6.15 -11.75
CA ILE A 236 7.14 6.53 -11.08
C ILE A 236 8.34 6.34 -12.03
N ALA A 237 8.41 5.22 -12.75
CA ALA A 237 9.45 4.97 -13.74
C ALA A 237 9.49 6.07 -14.80
N LYS A 238 8.34 6.46 -15.37
CA LYS A 238 8.24 7.55 -16.35
C LYS A 238 8.73 8.88 -15.78
N ARG A 239 8.36 9.20 -14.54
CA ARG A 239 8.75 10.45 -13.88
C ARG A 239 10.25 10.49 -13.55
N VAL A 240 10.80 9.38 -13.06
CA VAL A 240 12.25 9.23 -12.83
C VAL A 240 13.01 9.36 -14.15
N HIS A 241 12.60 8.67 -15.21
CA HIS A 241 13.21 8.80 -16.53
C HIS A 241 13.19 10.25 -17.04
N LYS A 242 12.06 10.95 -16.87
CA LYS A 242 11.93 12.37 -17.25
C LYS A 242 12.89 13.27 -16.46
N LYS A 243 13.07 13.03 -15.15
CA LYS A 243 13.92 13.85 -14.28
C LYS A 243 15.42 13.58 -14.49
N TYR A 244 15.82 12.32 -14.56
CA TYR A 244 17.23 11.92 -14.57
C TYR A 244 17.80 11.74 -15.99
N GLY A 245 16.97 11.79 -17.03
CA GLY A 245 17.42 11.93 -18.42
C GLY A 245 16.95 10.80 -19.35
N SER A 246 16.78 11.14 -20.64
CA SER A 246 16.22 10.24 -21.65
C SER A 246 17.10 9.04 -22.01
N GLN A 247 18.38 9.06 -21.64
CA GLN A 247 19.29 7.93 -21.83
C GLN A 247 19.18 6.88 -20.73
N LEU A 248 18.48 7.19 -19.63
CA LEU A 248 18.32 6.29 -18.50
C LEU A 248 17.44 5.09 -18.87
N ARG A 249 17.99 3.89 -18.72
CA ARG A 249 17.25 2.64 -18.90
C ARG A 249 16.63 2.22 -17.57
N ILE A 250 15.30 2.05 -17.56
CA ILE A 250 14.54 1.63 -16.38
C ILE A 250 13.82 0.32 -16.69
N GLU A 251 13.95 -0.66 -15.81
CA GLU A 251 13.25 -1.96 -15.86
C GLU A 251 12.36 -2.14 -14.63
N LEU A 252 11.19 -2.77 -14.79
CA LEU A 252 10.40 -3.22 -13.65
C LEU A 252 10.87 -4.62 -13.24
N GLU A 253 10.88 -4.91 -11.94
CA GLU A 253 11.18 -6.25 -11.39
C GLU A 253 10.34 -7.38 -12.01
N GLN A 254 9.12 -7.08 -12.45
CA GLN A 254 8.14 -8.03 -12.95
C GLN A 254 8.34 -8.43 -14.43
N ASP A 255 9.24 -7.75 -15.14
CA ASP A 255 9.48 -7.96 -16.57
C ASP A 255 10.71 -8.87 -16.82
N LEU A 256 11.18 -9.56 -15.77
CA LEU A 256 12.31 -10.52 -15.76
C LEU A 256 11.80 -11.96 -15.55
#